data_AF-X6P390-F1
#
_entry.id   AF-X6P390-F1
#
_cell.length_a   1.000
_cell.length_b   1.000
_cell.length_c   1.000
_cell.angle_alpha   90.00
_cell.angle_beta   90.00
_cell.angle_gamma   90.00
#
_symmetry.space_group_name_H-M   'P 1'
#
loop_
_entity.id
_entity.type
_entity.pdbx_description
1 polymer ?
#
loop_
_entity_poly.entity_id
_entity_poly.type
_entity_poly.pdbx_seq_one_letter_code
_entity_poly.pdbx_strand_id
1 'polypeptide(L)'
;MKSNSVVSNAYDLTPLGKLLSKDVDLETIDDFHLVECAINSEAFYIRMRPDWAPLGAARFEELVEDKYYDNTVLFRALKDFIIQFGISGDPEKARKWSGKEIMDDVPGGESNLPKIAFQRGMLSYAGSGPNSRETQIFFTLIDTDWLGREPWEQPFAEIVYNVDILDGVYYDYQEGPDQGRIWNEGYAYLRAEFPLLTYLDYCRILRTEEILKKHDENDLENGYLKDVIDELDRETNQVKDIQAKAVEQFGYKVYFIEFALVIVVLALVYCLIYRFADTRNSKAE
;
A
#
# COMPACT_ATOMS: atom_id res chain seq x y z
N MET A 1 29.22 -17.88 -9.96
CA MET A 1 29.20 -16.41 -9.87
C MET A 1 28.29 -15.90 -10.97
N LYS A 2 26.99 -15.80 -10.69
CA LYS A 2 26.06 -15.02 -11.52
C LYS A 2 25.95 -13.67 -10.83
N SER A 3 26.25 -12.60 -11.55
CA SER A 3 26.17 -11.24 -11.02
C SER A 3 24.70 -10.86 -10.87
N ASN A 4 24.23 -10.79 -9.63
CA ASN A 4 23.04 -10.02 -9.29
C ASN A 4 23.42 -8.55 -9.43
N SER A 5 23.23 -7.98 -10.62
CA SER A 5 23.15 -6.53 -10.73
C SER A 5 21.82 -6.13 -10.12
N VAL A 6 21.88 -5.72 -8.85
CA VAL A 6 20.89 -4.84 -8.25
C VAL A 6 20.89 -3.58 -9.12
N VAL A 7 20.03 -3.55 -10.13
CA VAL A 7 19.72 -2.32 -10.84
C VAL A 7 18.74 -1.63 -9.92
N SER A 8 19.26 -0.73 -9.10
CA SER A 8 18.47 0.21 -8.33
C SER A 8 17.68 1.07 -9.33
N ASN A 9 16.43 0.70 -9.60
CA ASN A 9 15.59 1.46 -10.50
C ASN A 9 14.95 2.62 -9.74
N ALA A 10 15.38 3.82 -10.13
CA ALA A 10 14.80 5.06 -9.70
C ALA A 10 13.45 5.28 -10.41
N TYR A 11 12.46 5.74 -9.65
CA TYR A 11 11.22 6.42 -10.07
C TYR A 11 9.94 5.61 -10.34
N ASP A 12 9.76 4.40 -9.81
CA ASP A 12 8.39 3.91 -9.61
C ASP A 12 7.73 4.68 -8.45
N LEU A 13 6.95 5.72 -8.80
CA LEU A 13 6.25 6.57 -7.84
C LEU A 13 4.97 5.93 -7.29
N THR A 14 4.56 4.75 -7.80
CA THR A 14 3.42 4.05 -7.27
C THR A 14 3.68 3.65 -5.80
N PRO A 15 2.64 3.53 -4.97
CA PRO A 15 2.78 3.02 -3.61
C PRO A 15 3.55 1.70 -3.53
N LEU A 16 3.21 0.75 -4.42
CA LEU A 16 3.89 -0.56 -4.49
C LEU A 16 5.35 -0.40 -4.91
N GLY A 17 5.64 0.38 -5.95
CA GLY A 17 7.00 0.69 -6.38
C GLY A 17 7.88 1.26 -5.30
N LYS A 18 7.34 2.23 -4.55
CA LYS A 18 8.05 2.83 -3.41
C LYS A 18 8.33 1.81 -2.32
N LEU A 19 7.40 0.89 -2.03
CA LEU A 19 7.63 -0.22 -1.10
C LEU A 19 8.76 -1.13 -1.60
N LEU A 20 8.69 -1.56 -2.87
CA LEU A 20 9.69 -2.44 -3.47
C LEU A 20 11.08 -1.79 -3.55
N SER A 21 11.15 -0.48 -3.79
CA SER A 21 12.40 0.29 -3.86
C SER A 21 13.14 0.45 -2.54
N LYS A 22 12.52 0.15 -1.38
CA LYS A 22 13.15 0.21 -0.05
C LYS A 22 14.07 -0.98 0.24
N ASP A 23 14.73 -1.54 -0.78
CA ASP A 23 15.53 -2.76 -0.70
C ASP A 23 14.74 -3.97 -0.16
N VAL A 24 13.48 -4.11 -0.57
CA VAL A 24 12.74 -5.36 -0.34
C VAL A 24 13.30 -6.38 -1.34
N ASP A 25 14.02 -7.39 -0.84
CA ASP A 25 14.58 -8.44 -1.68
C ASP A 25 13.44 -9.19 -2.39
N LEU A 26 13.42 -9.12 -3.73
CA LEU A 26 12.41 -9.77 -4.57
C LEU A 26 12.37 -11.29 -4.36
N GLU A 27 13.49 -11.93 -3.97
CA GLU A 27 13.49 -13.36 -3.62
C GLU A 27 12.76 -13.63 -2.29
N THR A 28 12.68 -12.63 -1.39
CA THR A 28 11.92 -12.73 -0.13
C THR A 28 10.44 -12.34 -0.30
N ILE A 29 10.03 -11.78 -1.45
CA ILE A 29 8.63 -11.44 -1.72
C ILE A 29 7.76 -12.69 -1.80
N ASP A 30 8.30 -13.81 -2.28
CA ASP A 30 7.60 -15.09 -2.31
C ASP A 30 7.24 -15.62 -0.93
N ASP A 31 7.96 -15.18 0.10
CA ASP A 31 7.69 -15.52 1.50
C ASP A 31 6.71 -14.54 2.19
N PHE A 32 6.40 -13.40 1.57
CA PHE A 32 5.49 -12.38 2.12
C PHE A 32 4.13 -12.35 1.42
N HIS A 33 3.07 -12.68 2.16
CA HIS A 33 1.70 -12.39 1.71
C HIS A 33 1.43 -10.90 1.95
N LEU A 34 1.54 -10.11 0.88
CA LEU A 34 1.20 -8.68 0.89
C LEU A 34 -0.28 -8.47 0.62
N VAL A 35 -0.89 -7.60 1.41
CA VAL A 35 -2.28 -7.17 1.23
C VAL A 35 -2.27 -5.67 0.94
N GLU A 36 -2.81 -5.31 -0.21
CA GLU A 36 -3.08 -3.92 -0.57
C GLU A 36 -4.43 -3.52 -0.01
N CYS A 37 -4.48 -2.46 0.76
CA CYS A 37 -5.71 -1.88 1.25
C CYS A 37 -5.77 -0.38 0.88
N ALA A 38 -6.96 0.20 0.89
CA ALA A 38 -7.12 1.62 0.61
C ALA A 38 -8.12 2.31 1.55
N ILE A 39 -7.81 3.56 1.88
CA ILE A 39 -8.71 4.49 2.58
C ILE A 39 -8.71 5.79 1.76
N ASN A 40 -9.87 6.33 1.44
CA ASN A 40 -10.01 7.55 0.65
C ASN A 40 -9.25 7.48 -0.71
N SER A 41 -9.24 6.31 -1.35
CA SER A 41 -8.49 6.00 -2.57
C SER A 41 -6.96 6.06 -2.45
N GLU A 42 -6.41 6.20 -1.24
CA GLU A 42 -4.98 6.12 -0.97
C GLU A 42 -4.60 4.72 -0.50
N ALA A 43 -3.58 4.13 -1.12
CA ALA A 43 -3.16 2.78 -0.84
C ALA A 43 -2.15 2.70 0.31
N PHE A 44 -2.25 1.62 1.08
CA PHE A 44 -1.26 1.18 2.06
C PHE A 44 -1.09 -0.34 1.95
N TYR A 45 0.06 -0.84 2.40
CA TYR A 45 0.39 -2.26 2.27
C TYR A 45 0.62 -2.88 3.63
N ILE A 46 -0.04 -4.02 3.82
CA ILE A 46 0.08 -4.87 5.00
C ILE A 46 0.91 -6.09 4.62
N ARG A 47 1.90 -6.41 5.43
CA ARG A 47 2.61 -7.69 5.41
C ARG A 47 1.97 -8.62 6.43
N MET A 48 1.46 -9.77 5.97
CA MET A 48 1.05 -10.85 6.87
C MET A 48 2.28 -11.51 7.52
N ARG A 49 2.08 -12.01 8.75
CA ARG A 49 3.11 -12.68 9.57
C ARG A 49 2.63 -14.04 10.06
N PRO A 50 2.54 -15.06 9.18
CA PRO A 50 2.21 -16.43 9.58
C PRO A 50 3.23 -17.03 10.56
N ASP A 51 4.46 -16.49 10.58
CA ASP A 51 5.49 -16.83 11.56
C ASP A 51 5.15 -16.35 12.99
N TRP A 52 4.28 -15.34 13.11
CA TRP A 52 3.81 -14.82 14.41
C TRP A 52 2.52 -15.48 14.88
N ALA A 53 1.56 -15.64 13.97
CA ALA A 53 0.21 -16.10 14.26
C ALA A 53 -0.37 -16.80 13.01
N PRO A 54 -0.02 -18.07 12.76
CA PRO A 54 -0.41 -18.77 11.54
C PRO A 54 -1.93 -18.88 11.35
N LEU A 55 -2.70 -19.15 12.41
CA LEU A 55 -4.16 -19.23 12.33
C LEU A 55 -4.79 -17.85 12.12
N GLY A 56 -4.29 -16.83 12.82
CA GLY A 56 -4.75 -15.45 12.68
C GLY A 56 -4.48 -14.89 11.27
N ALA A 57 -3.29 -15.16 10.72
CA ALA A 57 -2.91 -14.75 9.38
C ALA A 57 -3.76 -15.46 8.31
N ALA A 58 -3.95 -16.78 8.42
CA ALA A 58 -4.79 -17.55 7.50
C ALA A 58 -6.24 -17.06 7.52
N ARG A 59 -6.81 -16.77 8.70
CA ARG A 59 -8.16 -16.20 8.78
C ARG A 59 -8.26 -14.82 8.14
N PHE A 60 -7.25 -13.97 8.32
CA PHE A 60 -7.26 -12.65 7.68
C PHE A 60 -7.25 -12.79 6.15
N GLU A 61 -6.44 -13.68 5.62
CA GLU A 61 -6.41 -14.05 4.19
C GLU A 61 -7.79 -14.52 3.70
N GLU A 62 -8.44 -15.48 4.38
CA GLU A 62 -9.78 -15.95 4.02
C GLU A 62 -10.81 -14.81 3.94
N LEU A 63 -10.75 -13.86 4.89
CA LEU A 63 -11.66 -12.71 4.95
C LEU A 63 -11.36 -11.70 3.84
N VAL A 64 -10.09 -11.47 3.51
CA VAL A 64 -9.68 -10.60 2.39
C VAL A 64 -10.11 -11.21 1.05
N GLU A 65 -9.90 -12.51 0.84
CA GLU A 65 -10.33 -13.21 -0.38
C GLU A 65 -11.86 -13.17 -0.56
N ASP A 66 -12.61 -13.29 0.53
CA ASP A 66 -14.07 -13.14 0.53
C ASP A 66 -14.54 -11.68 0.41
N LYS A 67 -13.60 -10.73 0.29
CA LYS A 67 -13.87 -9.29 0.24
C LYS A 67 -14.67 -8.82 1.46
N TYR A 68 -14.46 -9.46 2.61
CA TYR A 68 -15.23 -9.20 3.83
C TYR A 68 -15.06 -7.76 4.30
N TYR A 69 -13.83 -7.24 4.16
CA TYR A 69 -13.43 -5.90 4.58
C TYR A 69 -13.74 -4.80 3.57
N ASP A 70 -14.28 -5.12 2.38
CA ASP A 70 -14.66 -4.11 1.39
C ASP A 70 -15.73 -3.17 1.96
N ASN A 71 -15.51 -1.86 1.83
CA ASN A 71 -16.38 -0.82 2.38
C ASN A 71 -16.66 -0.97 3.88
N THR A 72 -15.75 -1.59 4.65
CA THR A 72 -15.97 -1.81 6.09
C THR A 72 -15.62 -0.56 6.89
N VAL A 73 -16.47 -0.24 7.86
CA VAL A 73 -16.30 0.93 8.73
C VAL A 73 -15.17 0.73 9.75
N LEU A 74 -14.37 1.78 9.95
CA LEU A 74 -13.45 1.93 11.07
C LEU A 74 -14.21 2.51 12.27
N PHE A 75 -15.01 1.68 12.94
CA PHE A 75 -16.05 2.17 13.85
C PHE A 75 -15.52 2.73 15.17
N ARG A 76 -14.36 2.29 15.66
CA ARG A 76 -13.79 2.74 16.94
C ARG A 76 -12.35 3.19 16.74
N ALA A 77 -12.07 4.45 17.01
CA ALA A 77 -10.77 5.06 16.75
C ALA A 77 -10.32 5.86 17.98
N LEU A 78 -9.28 5.37 18.65
CA LEU A 78 -8.72 5.95 19.87
C LEU A 78 -7.27 6.34 19.61
N LYS A 79 -7.01 7.64 19.44
CA LYS A 79 -5.77 8.20 18.88
C LYS A 79 -4.47 7.67 19.51
N ASP A 80 -4.49 7.39 20.80
CA ASP A 80 -3.33 6.90 21.55
C ASP A 80 -3.41 5.39 21.85
N PHE A 81 -4.19 4.65 21.06
CA PHE A 81 -4.39 3.23 21.28
C PHE A 81 -4.58 2.45 19.97
N ILE A 82 -5.80 2.40 19.43
CA ILE A 82 -6.17 1.53 18.32
C ILE A 82 -7.24 2.12 17.40
N ILE A 83 -7.33 1.58 16.18
CA ILE A 83 -8.48 1.68 15.29
C ILE A 83 -9.06 0.28 15.09
N GLN A 84 -10.28 0.04 15.56
CA GLN A 84 -10.97 -1.25 15.45
C GLN A 84 -12.05 -1.23 14.36
N PHE A 85 -12.12 -2.34 13.64
CA PHE A 85 -13.02 -2.57 12.51
C PHE A 85 -13.35 -4.07 12.36
N GLY A 86 -14.09 -4.44 11.32
CA GLY A 86 -14.36 -5.84 10.99
C GLY A 86 -15.79 -6.33 11.30
N ILE A 87 -16.75 -5.40 11.37
CA ILE A 87 -18.18 -5.72 11.25
C ILE A 87 -18.62 -5.33 9.84
N SER A 88 -18.85 -6.32 8.98
CA SER A 88 -19.18 -6.08 7.57
C SER A 88 -20.51 -5.35 7.41
N GLY A 89 -20.55 -4.37 6.49
CA GLY A 89 -21.78 -3.69 6.09
C GLY A 89 -22.68 -4.52 5.17
N ASP A 90 -22.18 -5.67 4.68
CA ASP A 90 -22.93 -6.65 3.91
C ASP A 90 -23.53 -7.71 4.85
N PRO A 91 -24.87 -7.75 5.02
CA PRO A 91 -25.51 -8.70 5.93
C PRO A 91 -25.26 -10.17 5.57
N GLU A 92 -25.05 -10.50 4.30
CA GLU A 92 -24.80 -11.88 3.88
C GLU A 92 -23.41 -12.34 4.32
N LYS A 93 -22.40 -11.48 4.14
CA LYS A 93 -21.03 -11.75 4.61
C LYS A 93 -20.96 -11.76 6.12
N ALA A 94 -21.57 -10.79 6.78
CA ALA A 94 -21.66 -10.71 8.23
C ALA A 94 -22.23 -12.03 8.80
N ARG A 95 -23.34 -12.53 8.24
CA ARG A 95 -23.94 -13.81 8.63
C ARG A 95 -23.09 -15.04 8.27
N LYS A 96 -22.38 -15.02 7.14
CA LYS A 96 -21.52 -16.13 6.70
C LYS A 96 -20.39 -16.40 7.70
N TRP A 97 -19.84 -15.33 8.27
CA TRP A 97 -18.69 -15.40 9.17
C TRP A 97 -19.04 -15.38 10.65
N SER A 98 -20.25 -14.97 11.00
CA SER A 98 -20.75 -14.99 12.38
C SER A 98 -20.74 -16.41 12.98
N GLY A 99 -20.23 -16.53 14.20
CA GLY A 99 -20.06 -17.78 14.94
C GLY A 99 -18.97 -18.69 14.38
N LYS A 100 -17.97 -18.12 13.70
CA LYS A 100 -16.84 -18.88 13.14
C LYS A 100 -15.53 -18.48 13.80
N GLU A 101 -15.46 -18.57 15.11
CA GLU A 101 -14.25 -18.26 15.86
C GLU A 101 -13.10 -19.21 15.50
N ILE A 102 -11.85 -18.72 15.57
CA ILE A 102 -10.64 -19.52 15.45
C ILE A 102 -9.99 -19.73 16.81
N MET A 103 -9.24 -20.82 16.93
CA MET A 103 -8.38 -21.06 18.09
C MET A 103 -7.24 -20.06 18.16
N ASP A 104 -6.72 -19.78 19.35
CA ASP A 104 -5.58 -18.85 19.55
C ASP A 104 -4.23 -19.42 19.06
N ASP A 105 -3.32 -18.53 18.65
CA ASP A 105 -1.98 -18.89 18.17
C ASP A 105 -0.99 -19.06 19.34
N VAL A 106 -1.15 -20.16 20.09
CA VAL A 106 -0.31 -20.53 21.25
C VAL A 106 0.55 -21.76 20.96
N PRO A 107 1.67 -21.63 20.23
CA PRO A 107 2.51 -22.78 19.87
C PRO A 107 3.06 -23.46 21.12
N GLY A 108 2.61 -24.69 21.38
CA GLY A 108 3.03 -25.46 22.56
C GLY A 108 2.40 -25.00 23.89
N GLY A 109 1.30 -24.24 23.85
CA GLY A 109 0.53 -23.78 25.02
C GLY A 109 0.83 -22.34 25.46
N GLU A 110 -0.03 -21.80 26.33
CA GLU A 110 -0.01 -20.37 26.75
C GLU A 110 1.34 -19.93 27.34
N SER A 111 2.08 -20.82 27.99
CA SER A 111 3.39 -20.50 28.56
C SER A 111 4.46 -20.18 27.51
N ASN A 112 4.22 -20.52 26.25
CA ASN A 112 5.14 -20.35 25.12
C ASN A 112 4.69 -19.24 24.16
N LEU A 113 3.74 -18.38 24.56
CA LEU A 113 3.27 -17.27 23.73
C LEU A 113 4.45 -16.36 23.32
N PRO A 114 4.70 -16.15 22.02
CA PRO A 114 5.73 -15.23 21.56
C PRO A 114 5.41 -13.81 22.01
N LYS A 115 6.29 -13.20 22.81
CA LYS A 115 6.13 -11.81 23.27
C LYS A 115 6.56 -10.84 22.17
N ILE A 116 5.61 -10.49 21.31
CA ILE A 116 5.81 -9.50 20.26
C ILE A 116 5.33 -8.17 20.80
N ALA A 117 6.24 -7.20 20.94
CA ALA A 117 5.87 -5.84 21.31
C ALA A 117 5.10 -5.20 20.15
N PHE A 118 3.95 -4.62 20.46
CA PHE A 118 3.18 -3.91 19.46
C PHE A 118 3.87 -2.61 19.09
N GLN A 119 3.93 -2.35 17.79
CA GLN A 119 4.37 -1.09 17.23
C GLN A 119 3.21 -0.44 16.50
N ARG A 120 3.29 0.87 16.24
CA ARG A 120 2.33 1.55 15.37
C ARG A 120 2.21 0.83 14.02
N GLY A 121 0.97 0.59 13.59
CA GLY A 121 0.65 -0.06 12.32
C GLY A 121 0.59 -1.58 12.36
N MET A 122 0.69 -2.21 13.54
CA MET A 122 0.47 -3.66 13.66
C MET A 122 -1.02 -4.00 13.74
N LEU A 123 -1.37 -5.22 13.32
CA LEU A 123 -2.73 -5.75 13.34
C LEU A 123 -2.87 -6.92 14.29
N SER A 124 -4.00 -6.95 15.01
CA SER A 124 -4.42 -8.07 15.84
C SER A 124 -5.94 -8.14 15.94
N TYR A 125 -6.46 -9.25 16.49
CA TYR A 125 -7.90 -9.49 16.65
C TYR A 125 -8.45 -8.82 17.92
N ALA A 126 -9.64 -8.24 17.79
CA ALA A 126 -10.43 -7.84 18.94
C ALA A 126 -11.14 -9.09 19.51
N GLY A 127 -10.50 -9.75 20.47
CA GLY A 127 -11.06 -10.92 21.17
C GLY A 127 -11.76 -10.56 22.48
N SER A 128 -12.65 -11.44 22.93
CA SER A 128 -13.36 -11.36 24.22
C SER A 128 -12.96 -12.50 25.17
N GLY A 129 -11.78 -13.08 25.00
CA GLY A 129 -11.27 -14.22 25.76
C GLY A 129 -10.69 -15.33 24.88
N PRO A 130 -10.32 -16.49 25.46
CA PRO A 130 -9.69 -17.57 24.72
C PRO A 130 -10.54 -18.06 23.55
N ASN A 131 -9.91 -18.23 22.38
CA ASN A 131 -10.51 -18.75 21.14
C ASN A 131 -11.74 -17.96 20.66
N SER A 132 -11.72 -16.65 20.83
CA SER A 132 -12.82 -15.75 20.44
C SER A 132 -12.53 -14.91 19.19
N ARG A 133 -11.37 -15.13 18.56
CA ARG A 133 -10.95 -14.38 17.37
C ARG A 133 -11.85 -14.75 16.20
N GLU A 134 -12.42 -13.76 15.52
CA GLU A 134 -13.40 -13.99 14.45
C GLU A 134 -13.13 -13.12 13.21
N THR A 135 -13.78 -11.96 13.11
CA THR A 135 -13.63 -11.01 11.99
C THR A 135 -13.21 -9.62 12.43
N GLN A 136 -13.38 -9.30 13.71
CA GLN A 136 -13.03 -7.98 14.22
C GLN A 136 -11.54 -7.91 14.52
N ILE A 137 -10.89 -6.91 13.94
CA ILE A 137 -9.45 -6.67 14.05
C ILE A 137 -9.21 -5.19 14.32
N PHE A 138 -7.99 -4.86 14.75
CA PHE A 138 -7.59 -3.49 14.99
C PHE A 138 -6.19 -3.20 14.46
N PHE A 139 -5.95 -1.95 14.11
CA PHE A 139 -4.62 -1.37 13.94
C PHE A 139 -4.17 -0.73 15.25
N THR A 140 -2.91 -0.91 15.64
CA THR A 140 -2.29 -0.11 16.71
C THR A 140 -1.82 1.24 16.21
N LEU A 141 -1.97 2.27 17.04
CA LEU A 141 -1.55 3.65 16.72
C LEU A 141 -0.29 4.09 17.44
N ILE A 142 0.12 3.34 18.46
CA ILE A 142 1.28 3.60 19.30
C ILE A 142 2.12 2.34 19.47
N ASP A 143 3.36 2.53 19.90
CA ASP A 143 4.20 1.45 20.41
C ASP A 143 3.78 1.11 21.84
N THR A 144 3.61 -0.18 22.13
CA THR A 144 3.13 -0.65 23.44
C THR A 144 3.65 -2.05 23.78
N ASP A 145 3.95 -2.25 25.05
CA ASP A 145 4.39 -3.51 25.67
C ASP A 145 3.33 -4.12 26.61
N TRP A 146 2.17 -3.47 26.72
CA TRP A 146 1.07 -3.90 27.58
C TRP A 146 -0.05 -4.60 26.82
N LEU A 147 -0.17 -4.36 25.51
CA LEU A 147 -1.06 -5.10 24.60
C LEU A 147 -0.36 -6.36 24.10
N GLY A 148 -1.11 -7.41 23.76
CA GLY A 148 -0.53 -8.68 23.28
C GLY A 148 -0.10 -9.62 24.39
N ARG A 149 -0.67 -9.44 25.59
CA ARG A 149 -0.36 -10.30 26.74
C ARG A 149 -1.29 -11.51 26.81
N GLU A 150 -2.43 -11.43 26.15
CA GLU A 150 -3.41 -12.49 26.09
C GLU A 150 -3.28 -13.30 24.80
N PRO A 151 -3.57 -14.62 24.81
CA PRO A 151 -3.47 -15.49 23.64
C PRO A 151 -4.23 -14.99 22.39
N TRP A 152 -5.40 -14.37 22.59
CA TRP A 152 -6.24 -13.86 21.50
C TRP A 152 -5.78 -12.50 20.95
N GLU A 153 -4.79 -11.88 21.58
CA GLU A 153 -4.23 -10.58 21.16
C GLU A 153 -2.95 -10.70 20.33
N GLN A 154 -2.50 -11.93 20.01
CA GLN A 154 -1.28 -12.13 19.24
C GLN A 154 -1.34 -11.41 17.88
N PRO A 155 -0.37 -10.52 17.56
CA PRO A 155 -0.36 -9.83 16.28
C PRO A 155 -0.10 -10.81 15.14
N PHE A 156 -0.73 -10.55 13.99
CA PHE A 156 -0.64 -11.43 12.82
C PHE A 156 -0.19 -10.71 11.55
N ALA A 157 -0.09 -9.38 11.56
CA ALA A 157 0.33 -8.59 10.41
C ALA A 157 0.81 -7.19 10.82
N GLU A 158 1.44 -6.48 9.88
CA GLU A 158 1.92 -5.11 10.08
C GLU A 158 1.85 -4.29 8.79
N ILE A 159 1.59 -2.98 8.90
CA ILE A 159 1.67 -2.05 7.77
C ILE A 159 3.14 -1.77 7.46
N VAL A 160 3.56 -2.09 6.23
CA VAL A 160 4.94 -1.90 5.74
C VAL A 160 5.09 -0.66 4.84
N TYR A 161 3.97 -0.05 4.45
CA TYR A 161 3.95 1.17 3.64
C TYR A 161 2.74 2.04 3.95
N ASN A 162 2.95 3.36 4.03
CA ASN A 162 1.92 4.37 4.27
C ASN A 162 1.15 4.17 5.58
N VAL A 163 1.85 3.95 6.70
CA VAL A 163 1.24 3.86 8.03
C VAL A 163 0.57 5.18 8.48
N ASP A 164 1.02 6.31 7.95
CA ASP A 164 0.47 7.64 8.24
C ASP A 164 -0.97 7.81 7.72
N ILE A 165 -1.44 6.94 6.83
CA ILE A 165 -2.84 6.89 6.39
C ILE A 165 -3.82 6.77 7.57
N LEU A 166 -3.38 6.15 8.67
CA LEU A 166 -4.17 6.00 9.89
C LEU A 166 -4.46 7.35 10.57
N ASP A 167 -3.63 8.38 10.34
CA ASP A 167 -3.87 9.73 10.88
C ASP A 167 -5.03 10.45 10.18
N GLY A 168 -5.41 10.00 8.98
CA GLY A 168 -6.55 10.51 8.21
C GLY A 168 -7.90 9.95 8.65
N VAL A 169 -7.94 9.01 9.61
CA VAL A 169 -9.18 8.45 10.15
C VAL A 169 -9.91 9.50 11.01
N TYR A 170 -11.24 9.44 11.05
CA TYR A 170 -12.04 10.31 11.89
C TYR A 170 -12.09 9.81 13.34
N TYR A 171 -11.51 10.59 14.26
CA TYR A 171 -11.31 10.19 15.67
C TYR A 171 -12.36 10.72 16.65
N ASP A 172 -13.17 11.71 16.26
CA ASP A 172 -13.99 12.45 17.24
C ASP A 172 -15.11 11.60 17.87
N TYR A 173 -15.47 10.46 17.26
CA TYR A 173 -16.44 9.52 17.83
C TYR A 173 -15.84 8.56 18.88
N GLN A 174 -14.51 8.49 19.02
CA GLN A 174 -13.78 7.74 20.06
C GLN A 174 -14.21 6.26 20.17
N GLU A 175 -14.93 5.91 21.26
CA GLU A 175 -15.45 4.55 21.50
C GLU A 175 -16.41 4.07 20.41
N GLY A 176 -16.94 5.02 19.62
CA GLY A 176 -17.67 4.72 18.41
C GLY A 176 -19.15 4.41 18.63
N PRO A 177 -19.82 3.96 17.56
CA PRO A 177 -21.21 3.53 17.58
C PRO A 177 -21.41 2.24 18.38
N ASP A 178 -22.64 1.99 18.82
CA ASP A 178 -23.02 0.74 19.49
C ASP A 178 -22.91 -0.43 18.51
N GLN A 179 -21.98 -1.36 18.77
CA GLN A 179 -21.73 -2.49 17.88
C GLN A 179 -22.96 -3.39 17.71
N GLY A 180 -23.78 -3.56 18.74
CA GLY A 180 -25.02 -4.33 18.66
C GLY A 180 -26.00 -3.72 17.65
N ARG A 181 -26.08 -2.39 17.57
CA ARG A 181 -26.85 -1.69 16.54
C ARG A 181 -26.21 -1.82 15.16
N ILE A 182 -24.88 -1.89 15.03
CA ILE A 182 -24.24 -2.19 13.73
C ILE A 182 -24.70 -3.57 13.23
N TRP A 183 -24.73 -4.59 14.10
CA TRP A 183 -25.20 -5.94 13.74
C TRP A 183 -26.69 -6.00 13.40
N ASN A 184 -27.54 -5.27 14.14
CA ASN A 184 -29.00 -5.36 14.01
C ASN A 184 -29.60 -4.40 12.98
N GLU A 185 -29.07 -3.18 12.87
CA GLU A 185 -29.58 -2.11 12.00
C GLU A 185 -28.69 -1.88 10.78
N GLY A 186 -27.48 -2.44 10.76
CA GLY A 186 -26.52 -2.29 9.68
C GLY A 186 -26.02 -0.85 9.52
N TYR A 187 -25.45 -0.56 8.35
CA TYR A 187 -24.84 0.75 8.09
C TYR A 187 -25.87 1.87 7.83
N ALA A 188 -27.17 1.56 7.82
CA ALA A 188 -28.20 2.60 7.82
C ALA A 188 -28.14 3.43 9.12
N TYR A 189 -27.93 2.76 10.25
CA TYR A 189 -27.69 3.39 11.55
C TYR A 189 -26.45 4.30 11.51
N LEU A 190 -25.32 3.78 11.02
CA LEU A 190 -24.07 4.54 10.95
C LEU A 190 -24.20 5.80 10.09
N ARG A 191 -24.86 5.71 8.92
CA ARG A 191 -25.07 6.86 8.05
C ARG A 191 -25.97 7.94 8.67
N ALA A 192 -26.90 7.55 9.54
CA ALA A 192 -27.82 8.47 10.18
C ALA A 192 -27.18 9.20 11.38
N GLU A 193 -26.42 8.49 12.21
CA GLU A 193 -25.95 9.01 13.50
C GLU A 193 -24.44 9.30 13.54
N PHE A 194 -23.66 8.69 12.63
CA PHE A 194 -22.20 8.78 12.58
C PHE A 194 -21.70 9.06 11.15
N PRO A 195 -22.17 10.12 10.47
CA PRO A 195 -21.94 10.34 9.04
C PRO A 195 -20.48 10.64 8.65
N LEU A 196 -19.60 10.85 9.65
CA LEU A 196 -18.19 11.21 9.45
C LEU A 196 -17.24 10.02 9.67
N LEU A 197 -17.77 8.82 9.94
CA LEU A 197 -16.94 7.63 10.08
C LEU A 197 -16.12 7.37 8.81
N THR A 198 -14.89 6.94 9.01
CA THR A 198 -14.00 6.52 7.93
C THR A 198 -14.28 5.07 7.57
N TYR A 199 -14.12 4.76 6.28
CA TYR A 199 -14.31 3.43 5.72
C TYR A 199 -13.03 2.96 5.07
N LEU A 200 -12.77 1.66 5.18
CA LEU A 200 -11.83 0.97 4.32
C LEU A 200 -12.50 0.78 2.97
N ASP A 201 -11.87 1.22 1.89
CA ASP A 201 -12.43 1.08 0.55
C ASP A 201 -12.42 -0.40 0.13
N TYR A 202 -11.24 -1.03 0.27
CA TYR A 202 -11.03 -2.45 -0.02
C TYR A 202 -9.76 -2.96 0.66
N CYS A 203 -9.63 -4.28 0.70
CA CYS A 203 -8.35 -4.98 0.84
C CYS A 203 -8.28 -6.11 -0.19
N ARG A 204 -7.10 -6.35 -0.77
CA ARG A 204 -6.85 -7.46 -1.69
C ARG A 204 -5.47 -8.05 -1.51
N ILE A 205 -5.36 -9.35 -1.68
CA ILE A 205 -4.06 -10.04 -1.67
C ILE A 205 -3.33 -9.73 -2.97
N LEU A 206 -2.06 -9.34 -2.84
CA LEU A 206 -1.13 -9.25 -3.95
C LEU A 206 -0.37 -10.56 -4.04
N ARG A 207 -0.56 -11.29 -5.13
CA ARG A 207 0.20 -12.51 -5.40
C ARG A 207 1.55 -12.17 -6.01
N THR A 208 2.57 -12.98 -5.73
CA THR A 208 3.91 -12.88 -6.33
C THR A 208 3.84 -12.58 -7.82
N GLU A 209 3.08 -13.34 -8.59
CA GLU A 209 3.01 -13.18 -10.05
C GLU A 209 2.54 -11.78 -10.46
N GLU A 210 1.62 -11.20 -9.69
CA GLU A 210 1.09 -9.85 -9.95
C GLU A 210 2.10 -8.77 -9.54
N ILE A 211 2.90 -9.03 -8.49
CA ILE A 211 4.00 -8.15 -8.06
C ILE A 211 5.12 -8.17 -9.09
N LEU A 212 5.57 -9.36 -9.51
CA LEU A 212 6.62 -9.54 -10.52
C LEU A 212 6.19 -8.96 -11.87
N LYS A 213 4.93 -9.17 -12.29
CA LYS A 213 4.42 -8.58 -13.53
C LYS A 213 4.42 -7.06 -13.49
N LYS A 214 3.96 -6.46 -12.39
CA LYS A 214 4.01 -4.99 -12.22
C LYS A 214 5.44 -4.48 -12.18
N HIS A 215 6.34 -5.21 -11.52
CA HIS A 215 7.76 -4.87 -11.48
C HIS A 215 8.38 -4.89 -12.89
N ASP A 216 8.14 -5.94 -13.67
CA ASP A 216 8.64 -6.08 -15.05
C ASP A 216 8.07 -4.99 -15.97
N GLU A 217 6.76 -4.72 -15.89
CA GLU A 217 6.11 -3.64 -16.66
C GLU A 217 6.71 -2.27 -16.30
N ASN A 218 6.98 -2.02 -15.02
CA ASN A 218 7.56 -0.77 -14.55
C ASN A 218 9.05 -0.65 -14.91
N ASP A 219 9.83 -1.73 -14.86
CA ASP A 219 11.22 -1.75 -15.31
C ASP A 219 11.34 -1.45 -16.80
N LEU A 220 10.43 -1.98 -17.61
CA LEU A 220 10.33 -1.67 -19.04
C LEU A 220 9.97 -0.20 -19.27
N GLU A 221 9.01 0.35 -18.53
CA GLU A 221 8.61 1.76 -18.66
C GLU A 221 9.69 2.74 -18.15
N ASN A 222 10.35 2.43 -17.04
CA ASN A 222 11.45 3.22 -16.48
C ASN A 222 12.70 3.18 -17.35
N GLY A 223 13.05 2.01 -17.90
CA GLY A 223 14.16 1.87 -18.84
C GLY A 223 13.93 2.72 -20.09
N TYR A 224 12.71 2.71 -20.62
CA TYR A 224 12.31 3.52 -21.74
C TYR A 224 12.36 5.03 -21.45
N LEU A 225 11.85 5.47 -20.30
CA LEU A 225 11.88 6.88 -19.91
C LEU A 225 13.32 7.38 -19.71
N LYS A 226 14.19 6.53 -19.16
CA LYS A 226 15.62 6.83 -19.02
C LYS A 226 16.30 7.03 -20.37
N ASP A 227 16.04 6.16 -21.34
CA ASP A 227 16.60 6.29 -22.69
C ASP A 227 16.19 7.62 -23.35
N VAL A 228 14.92 8.03 -23.17
CA VAL A 228 14.41 9.32 -23.67
C VAL A 228 15.10 10.50 -22.97
N ILE A 229 15.29 10.44 -21.65
CA ILE A 229 16.00 11.49 -20.89
C ILE A 229 17.46 11.59 -21.32
N ASP A 230 18.16 10.47 -21.45
CA ASP A 230 19.57 10.43 -21.87
C ASP A 230 19.77 10.96 -23.31
N GLU A 231 18.78 10.79 -24.19
CA GLU A 231 18.78 11.38 -25.53
C GLU A 231 18.51 12.89 -25.49
N LEU A 232 17.51 13.35 -24.73
CA LEU A 232 17.23 14.78 -24.53
C LEU A 232 18.42 15.53 -23.93
N ASP A 233 19.13 14.93 -22.98
CA ASP A 233 20.32 15.52 -22.36
C ASP A 233 21.48 15.62 -23.36
N ARG A 234 21.68 14.62 -24.22
CA ARG A 234 22.69 14.66 -25.29
C ARG A 234 22.41 15.80 -26.26
N GLU A 235 21.18 15.91 -26.74
CA GLU A 235 20.79 16.98 -27.68
C GLU A 235 20.91 18.36 -27.04
N THR A 236 20.45 18.51 -25.78
CA THR A 236 20.57 19.77 -25.03
C THR A 236 22.02 20.19 -24.85
N ASN A 237 22.92 19.26 -24.53
CA ASN A 237 24.34 19.56 -24.38
C ASN A 237 25.00 19.91 -25.71
N GLN A 238 24.62 19.25 -26.81
CA GLN A 238 25.08 19.60 -28.15
C GLN A 238 24.66 21.02 -28.54
N VAL A 239 23.41 21.39 -28.23
CA VAL A 239 22.89 22.73 -28.48
C VAL A 239 23.62 23.79 -27.65
N LYS A 240 23.91 23.52 -26.37
CA LYS A 240 24.72 24.41 -25.52
C LYS A 240 26.13 24.61 -26.07
N ASP A 241 26.76 23.55 -26.59
CA ASP A 241 28.09 23.65 -27.22
C ASP A 241 28.05 24.50 -28.50
N ILE A 242 27.02 24.35 -29.33
CA ILE A 242 26.79 25.20 -30.51
C ILE A 242 26.59 26.66 -30.10
N GLN A 243 25.81 26.92 -29.04
CA GLN A 243 25.62 28.27 -28.52
C GLN A 243 26.94 28.88 -28.03
N ALA A 244 27.75 28.13 -27.28
CA ALA A 244 29.05 28.59 -26.78
C ALA A 244 29.98 29.01 -27.94
N LYS A 245 30.06 28.17 -28.99
CA LYS A 245 30.84 28.46 -30.20
C LYS A 245 30.31 29.67 -30.97
N ALA A 246 28.98 29.82 -31.08
CA ALA A 246 28.36 30.95 -31.74
C ALA A 246 28.62 32.28 -30.99
N VAL A 247 28.61 32.25 -29.65
CA VAL A 247 28.93 33.42 -28.82
C VAL A 247 30.40 33.82 -28.99
N GLU A 248 31.31 32.86 -29.01
CA GLU A 248 32.75 33.09 -29.24
C GLU A 248 33.03 33.68 -30.63
N GLN A 249 32.33 33.19 -31.66
CA GLN A 249 32.59 33.58 -33.05
C GLN A 249 31.93 34.91 -33.46
N PHE A 250 30.77 35.28 -32.88
CA PHE A 250 29.95 36.38 -33.40
C PHE A 250 29.70 37.54 -32.44
N GLY A 251 30.10 37.48 -31.16
CA GLY A 251 30.05 38.61 -30.24
C GLY A 251 28.63 39.15 -29.96
N TYR A 252 28.01 38.65 -28.90
CA TYR A 252 26.80 39.16 -28.21
C TYR A 252 25.74 39.93 -29.03
N LYS A 253 24.80 39.17 -29.62
CA LYS A 253 23.37 39.54 -29.69
C LYS A 253 22.51 38.28 -29.49
N VAL A 254 22.33 37.85 -28.24
CA VAL A 254 21.88 36.48 -27.88
C VAL A 254 20.36 36.34 -27.67
N TYR A 255 19.58 37.42 -27.63
CA TYR A 255 18.14 37.36 -27.29
C TYR A 255 17.24 36.62 -28.30
N PHE A 256 17.65 36.49 -29.57
CA PHE A 256 16.87 35.74 -30.57
C PHE A 256 17.13 34.23 -30.55
N ILE A 257 18.24 33.78 -29.97
CA ILE A 257 18.65 32.38 -29.98
C ILE A 257 17.93 31.59 -28.88
N GLU A 258 17.68 32.19 -27.71
CA GLU A 258 16.97 31.51 -26.61
C GLU A 258 15.53 31.12 -27.00
N PHE A 259 14.82 31.99 -27.73
CA PHE A 259 13.45 31.70 -28.15
C PHE A 259 13.38 30.58 -29.21
N ALA A 260 14.35 30.57 -30.15
CA ALA A 260 14.48 29.50 -31.12
C ALA A 260 14.85 28.17 -30.43
N LEU A 261 15.67 28.21 -29.37
CA LEU A 261 16.03 27.04 -28.57
C LEU A 261 14.80 26.40 -27.92
N VAL A 262 13.97 27.22 -27.27
CA VAL A 262 12.75 26.73 -26.61
C VAL A 262 11.82 26.09 -27.63
N ILE A 263 11.67 26.69 -28.81
CA ILE A 263 10.83 26.13 -29.88
C ILE A 263 11.41 24.81 -30.43
N VAL A 264 12.73 24.72 -30.62
CA VAL A 264 13.39 23.49 -31.08
C VAL A 264 13.28 22.38 -30.03
N VAL A 265 13.49 22.69 -28.75
CA VAL A 265 13.32 21.72 -27.65
C VAL A 265 11.87 21.27 -27.57
N LEU A 266 10.88 22.18 -27.65
CA LEU A 266 9.47 21.80 -27.67
C LEU A 266 9.09 20.96 -28.89
N ALA A 267 9.65 21.26 -30.07
CA ALA A 267 9.42 20.48 -31.29
C ALA A 267 10.10 19.10 -31.23
N LEU A 268 11.29 18.99 -30.65
CA LEU A 268 11.98 17.72 -30.42
C LEU A 268 11.23 16.86 -29.40
N VAL A 269 10.80 17.45 -28.28
CA VAL A 269 9.94 16.78 -27.29
C VAL A 269 8.64 16.30 -27.96
N TYR A 270 7.99 17.13 -28.77
CA TYR A 270 6.77 16.75 -29.50
C TYR A 270 7.02 15.61 -30.51
N CYS A 271 8.08 15.70 -31.32
CA CYS A 271 8.45 14.67 -32.28
C CYS A 271 8.84 13.35 -31.61
N LEU A 272 9.59 13.41 -30.50
CA LEU A 272 9.95 12.24 -29.70
C LEU A 272 8.69 11.58 -29.17
N ILE A 273 7.81 12.33 -28.47
CA ILE A 273 6.52 11.81 -27.98
C ILE A 273 5.72 11.12 -29.10
N TYR A 274 5.67 11.71 -30.31
CA TYR A 274 4.93 11.14 -31.43
C TYR A 274 5.56 9.88 -32.03
N ARG A 275 6.89 9.87 -32.25
CA ARG A 275 7.62 8.69 -32.76
C ARG A 275 7.54 7.50 -31.80
N PHE A 276 7.49 7.83 -30.51
CA PHE A 276 7.45 6.87 -29.42
C PHE A 276 6.03 6.36 -29.13
N ALA A 277 4.99 7.18 -29.34
CA ALA A 277 3.60 6.71 -29.36
C ALA A 277 3.32 5.72 -30.50
N ASP A 278 3.92 5.93 -31.67
CA ASP A 278 3.75 5.07 -32.85
C ASP A 278 4.40 3.68 -32.67
N THR A 279 5.55 3.61 -31.98
CA THR A 279 6.22 2.35 -31.63
C THR A 279 5.53 1.56 -30.50
N ARG A 280 4.72 2.23 -29.66
CA ARG A 280 3.86 1.58 -28.65
C ARG A 280 2.69 0.85 -29.33
N ASN A 281 2.09 1.44 -30.36
CA ASN A 281 0.99 0.81 -31.12
C ASN A 281 1.45 -0.39 -31.96
N SER A 282 2.70 -0.40 -32.46
CA SER A 282 3.21 -1.49 -33.29
C SER A 282 3.67 -2.73 -32.51
N LYS A 283 3.81 -2.65 -31.18
CA LYS A 283 4.20 -3.77 -30.29
C LYS A 283 3.00 -4.37 -29.53
N ALA A 284 1.81 -3.78 -29.68
CA ALA A 284 0.57 -4.23 -29.06
C ALA A 284 -0.31 -5.08 -30.01
N GLU A 285 0.14 -5.32 -31.24
CA GLU A 285 -0.36 -6.35 -32.19
C GLU A 285 0.49 -7.63 -32.10
#